data_AF-A0A3D5B8W6-F1
#
_entry.id   AF-A0A3D5B8W6-F1
#
_cell.length_a   1.000
_cell.length_b   1.000
_cell.length_c   1.000
_cell.angle_alpha   90.00
_cell.angle_beta   90.00
_cell.angle_gamma   90.00
#
_symmetry.space_group_name_H-M   'P 1'
#
loop_
_entity.id
_entity.type
_entity.pdbx_description
1 polymer ?
#
loop_
_entity_poly.entity_id
_entity_poly.type
_entity_poly.pdbx_seq_one_letter_code
_entity_poly.pdbx_strand_id
1 'polypeptide(L)' 'MRAIYPFTAVVGQQRMRRALILNAIDTRIGGVLIRGERGTAMSTAARALAALLPPVKV' A
#
# COMPACT_ATOMS: atom_id res chain seq x y z
N MET A 1 -8.25 -10.73 16.24
CA MET A 1 -7.27 -9.86 15.54
C MET A 1 -7.07 -10.40 14.13
N ARG A 2 -7.49 -9.67 13.09
CA ARG A 2 -7.39 -10.17 11.71
C ARG A 2 -5.93 -10.01 11.26
N ALA A 3 -5.26 -11.10 10.89
CA ALA A 3 -3.88 -11.05 10.42
C ALA A 3 -3.78 -10.17 9.16
N ILE A 4 -2.85 -9.22 9.16
CA ILE A 4 -2.54 -8.40 7.99
C ILE A 4 -1.45 -9.11 7.18
N TYR A 5 -1.68 -9.25 5.88
CA TYR A 5 -0.69 -9.84 4.99
C TYR A 5 0.54 -8.93 4.87
N PRO A 6 1.79 -9.43 4.99
CA PRO A 6 2.97 -8.58 4.96
C PRO A 6 3.16 -7.86 3.62
N PHE A 7 3.50 -6.56 3.66
CA PHE A 7 3.68 -5.75 2.44
C PHE A 7 4.80 -6.27 1.53
N THR A 8 5.88 -6.77 2.13
CA THR A 8 7.03 -7.34 1.43
C THR A 8 6.70 -8.67 0.73
N ALA A 9 5.72 -9.42 1.25
CA ALA A 9 5.28 -10.70 0.69
C ALA A 9 4.37 -10.55 -0.54
N VAL A 10 3.90 -9.34 -0.87
CA VAL A 10 3.13 -9.10 -2.10
C VAL A 10 4.03 -9.33 -3.32
N VAL A 11 3.75 -10.37 -4.09
CA VAL A 11 4.54 -10.73 -5.28
C VAL A 11 4.16 -9.85 -6.48
N GLY A 12 5.16 -9.42 -7.24
CA GLY A 12 4.97 -8.56 -8.41
C GLY A 12 4.57 -7.12 -8.05
N GLN A 13 3.80 -6.48 -8.93
CA GLN A 13 3.20 -5.15 -8.71
C GLN A 13 4.21 -4.05 -8.32
N GLN A 14 5.42 -4.09 -8.87
CA GLN A 14 6.52 -3.18 -8.49
C GLN A 14 6.17 -1.71 -8.64
N ARG A 15 5.43 -1.34 -9.70
CA ARG A 15 5.00 0.03 -9.93
C ARG A 15 4.01 0.51 -8.86
N MET A 16 3.04 -0.33 -8.51
CA MET A 16 2.06 -0.03 -7.45
C MET A 16 2.75 0.10 -6.09
N ARG A 17 3.59 -0.87 -5.71
CA ARG A 17 4.31 -0.83 -4.43
C ARG A 17 5.19 0.41 -4.32
N ARG A 18 5.91 0.75 -5.39
CA ARG A 18 6.74 1.96 -5.43
C ARG A 18 5.89 3.23 -5.32
N ALA A 19 4.77 3.32 -6.02
CA ALA A 19 3.89 4.48 -5.93
C ALA A 19 3.34 4.68 -4.51
N LEU A 20 2.93 3.60 -3.85
CA LEU A 20 2.48 3.63 -2.46
C LEU A 20 3.59 4.07 -1.49
N ILE A 21 4.81 3.54 -1.65
CA ILE A 21 5.97 3.95 -0.84
C ILE A 21 6.28 5.44 -1.06
N LEU A 22 6.31 5.89 -2.31
CA LEU A 22 6.61 7.30 -2.63
C LEU A 22 5.57 8.23 -2.00
N ASN A 23 4.28 7.88 -2.08
CA ASN A 23 3.23 8.67 -1.46
C ASN A 23 3.28 8.66 0.08
N ALA A 24 3.80 7.59 0.70
CA ALA A 24 4.06 7.55 2.13
C ALA A 24 5.26 8.42 2.54
N ILE A 25 6.23 8.63 1.64
CA ILE A 25 7.41 9.48 1.87
C ILE A 25 7.08 10.96 1.66
N ASP A 26 6.41 11.31 0.55
CA ASP A 26 6.02 12.68 0.22
C ASP A 26 4.53 12.74 -0.13
N THR A 27 3.73 13.27 0.80
CA THR A 27 2.28 13.37 0.64
C THR A 27 1.87 14.44 -0.38
N ARG A 28 2.77 15.34 -0.79
CA ARG A 28 2.49 16.36 -1.83
C ARG A 28 2.32 15.77 -3.22
N ILE A 29 2.69 14.50 -3.40
CA ILE A 29 2.36 13.69 -4.59
C ILE A 29 0.83 13.58 -4.76
N GLY A 30 0.04 13.82 -3.70
CA GLY A 30 -1.42 13.92 -3.72
C GLY A 30 -2.11 12.59 -3.45
N GLY A 31 -1.79 11.56 -4.23
CA GLY A 31 -2.35 10.22 -4.03
C GLY A 31 -2.01 9.26 -5.17
N VAL A 32 -2.42 8.00 -5.02
CA VAL A 32 -2.15 6.94 -6.00
C VAL A 32 -3.45 6.33 -6.49
N LEU A 33 -3.76 6.51 -7.78
CA LEU A 33 -4.85 5.78 -8.43
C LEU A 33 -4.33 4.41 -8.91
N ILE A 34 -4.86 3.34 -8.32
CA ILE A 34 -4.49 1.97 -8.68
C ILE A 34 -5.67 1.33 -9.43
N ARG A 35 -5.44 0.89 -10.66
CA ARG A 35 -6.41 0.09 -11.44
C ARG A 35 -5.86 -1.32 -11.69
N GLY A 36 -6.76 -2.30 -11.71
CA GLY A 36 -6.43 -3.69 -11.99
C GLY A 36 -7.66 -4.58 -11.81
N GLU A 37 -7.52 -5.85 -12.17
CA GLU A 37 -8.58 -6.84 -12.02
C GLU A 37 -8.86 -7.17 -10.54
N ARG A 38 -10.09 -7.59 -10.24
CA ARG A 38 -10.45 -8.07 -8.91
C ARG A 38 -9.61 -9.29 -8.55
N GLY A 39 -9.13 -9.35 -7.31
CA GLY A 39 -8.32 -10.48 -6.83
C GLY A 39 -6.80 -10.28 -6.96
N THR A 40 -6.34 -9.16 -7.50
CA THR A 40 -4.90 -8.83 -7.65
C THR A 40 -4.24 -8.27 -6.38
N ALA A 41 -4.88 -8.35 -5.22
CA ALA A 41 -4.33 -7.92 -3.92
C ALA A 41 -3.97 -6.42 -3.77
N MET A 42 -4.48 -5.53 -4.64
CA MET A 42 -4.23 -4.08 -4.55
C MET A 42 -4.63 -3.47 -3.18
N SER A 43 -5.85 -3.76 -2.70
CA SER A 43 -6.30 -3.27 -1.39
C SER A 43 -5.59 -3.97 -0.22
N THR A 44 -5.12 -5.21 -0.43
CA THR A 44 -4.28 -5.92 0.55
C THR A 44 -2.94 -5.21 0.72
N ALA A 45 -2.28 -4.81 -0.37
CA ALA A 45 -1.02 -4.07 -0.31
C ALA A 45 -1.16 -2.71 0.37
N ALA A 46 -2.24 -1.96 0.09
CA ALA A 46 -2.50 -0.68 0.74
C ALA A 46 -2.68 -0.83 2.26
N ARG A 47 -3.48 -1.81 2.71
CA ARG A 47 -3.65 -2.10 4.15
C ARG A 47 -2.36 -2.59 4.80
N ALA A 48 -1.58 -3.39 4.09
CA ALA A 48 -0.30 -3.89 4.56
C ALA A 48 0.71 -2.75 4.78
N LEU A 49 0.76 -1.77 3.88
CA LEU A 49 1.60 -0.58 4.06
C LEU A 49 1.11 0.26 5.23
N ALA A 50 -0.21 0.49 5.36
CA ALA A 50 -0.77 1.25 6.46
C ALA A 50 -0.42 0.64 7.84
N ALA A 51 -0.32 -0.68 7.93
CA ALA A 51 0.09 -1.38 9.15
C ALA A 51 1.57 -1.24 9.51
N LEU A 52 2.43 -0.85 8.55
CA LEU A 52 3.85 -0.61 8.77
C LEU A 52 4.15 0.83 9.18
N LEU A 53 3.26 1.77 8.87
CA LEU A 53 3.44 3.18 9.18
C LEU A 53 3.04 3.47 10.63
N PRO A 54 3.64 4.49 11.26
CA PRO A 54 3.19 4.98 12.56
C PRO A 54 1.70 5.37 12.51
N PRO A 55 0.97 5.27 13.64
CA PRO A 55 -0.40 5.76 13.70
C PRO A 55 -0.44 7.25 13.35
N VAL A 56 -1.39 7.63 12.50
CA VAL A 56 -1.61 9.03 12.14
C VAL A 56 -2.11 9.77 13.37
N LYS A 57 -1.37 10.78 13.81
CA LYS A 57 -1.86 11.74 14.81
C LYS A 57 -2.77 12.71 14.07
N VAL A 58 -4.06 12.68 14.41
CA VAL A 58 -5.05 13.66 13.95
C VAL A 58 -5.01 14.87 14.87
#